data_AF-A0A961MMT3-F1
#
_entry.id   AF-A0A961MMT3-F1
#
_cell.length_a   1.000
_cell.length_b   1.000
_cell.length_c   1.000
_cell.angle_alpha   90.00
_cell.angle_beta   90.00
_cell.angle_gamma   90.00
#
_symmetry.space_group_name_H-M   'P 1'
#
loop_
_entity.id
_entity.type
_entity.pdbx_description
1 polymer ?
#
loop_
_entity_poly.entity_id
_entity_poly.type
_entity_poly.pdbx_seq_one_letter_code
_entity_poly.pdbx_strand_id
1 'polypeptide(L)' 'HNLDVIKTADHIIDIGPEGGDGGGTIVVTGTPEAVAQAKASHTGHYLKAILQARRVAAE' A
#
# COMPACT_ATOMS: atom_id res chain seq x y z
N HIS A 1 1.47 -3.77 8.42
CA HIS A 1 2.42 -2.66 8.65
C HIS A 1 3.86 -3.01 8.24
N ASN A 2 4.30 -4.27 8.32
CA ASN A 2 5.59 -4.65 7.74
C ASN A 2 5.51 -4.61 6.19
N LEU A 3 6.21 -3.65 5.59
CA LEU A 3 6.13 -3.41 4.14
C LEU A 3 6.85 -4.48 3.32
N ASP A 4 7.81 -5.20 3.88
CA ASP A 4 8.48 -6.31 3.19
C ASP A 4 7.55 -7.49 2.98
N VAL A 5 6.55 -7.66 3.86
CA VAL A 5 5.48 -8.65 3.70
C VAL A 5 4.39 -8.11 2.76
N ILE A 6 4.00 -6.85 2.92
CA ILE A 6 2.91 -6.25 2.13
C ILE A 6 3.28 -6.20 0.64
N LYS A 7 4.53 -5.88 0.30
CA LYS A 7 4.97 -5.77 -1.10
C LYS A 7 4.93 -7.09 -1.88
N THR A 8 4.87 -8.23 -1.18
CA THR A 8 4.83 -9.57 -1.80
C THR A 8 3.44 -10.16 -1.84
N ALA A 9 2.42 -9.46 -1.34
CA ALA A 9 1.05 -9.94 -1.37
C ALA A 9 0.46 -9.88 -2.78
N ASP A 10 -0.39 -10.84 -3.14
CA ASP A 10 -1.11 -10.81 -4.42
C ASP A 10 -2.22 -9.74 -4.42
N HIS A 11 -2.83 -9.50 -3.25
CA HIS A 11 -3.96 -8.59 -3.09
C HIS A 11 -3.93 -7.93 -1.72
N ILE A 12 -4.31 -6.65 -1.67
CA ILE A 12 -4.37 -5.82 -0.46
C ILE A 12 -5.76 -5.20 -0.35
N ILE A 13 -6.25 -5.11 0.89
CA ILE A 13 -7.38 -4.27 1.28
C ILE A 13 -6.84 -3.28 2.30
N ASP A 14 -6.81 -2.00 1.95
CA ASP A 14 -6.33 -0.93 2.81
C ASP A 14 -7.50 -0.25 3.53
N ILE A 15 -7.41 -0.17 4.85
CA ILE A 15 -8.48 0.33 5.73
C ILE A 15 -8.00 1.61 6.40
N GLY A 16 -8.88 2.60 6.46
CA GLY A 16 -8.60 3.91 7.04
C GLY A 16 -9.75 4.89 6.77
N PRO A 17 -9.46 6.16 6.44
CA PRO A 17 -8.13 6.75 6.24
C PRO A 17 -7.32 6.92 7.53
N GLU A 18 -7.98 7.04 8.68
CA GLU A 18 -7.34 7.19 9.99
C GLU A 18 -7.65 6.00 10.92
N GLY A 19 -7.17 6.06 12.16
CA GLY A 19 -7.56 5.13 13.22
C GLY A 19 -8.81 5.59 14.00
N GLY A 20 -9.46 4.65 14.69
CA GLY A 20 -10.63 4.95 15.53
C GLY A 20 -11.83 5.47 14.73
N ASP A 21 -12.48 6.51 15.22
CA ASP A 21 -13.69 7.10 14.60
C ASP A 21 -13.46 7.68 13.20
N GLY A 22 -12.20 8.00 12.87
CA GLY A 22 -11.82 8.45 11.52
C GLY A 22 -11.50 7.31 10.55
N GLY A 23 -11.66 6.06 10.98
CA GLY A 23 -11.32 4.86 10.22
C GLY A 23 -12.53 4.01 9.82
N GLY A 24 -12.28 2.72 9.60
CA GLY A 24 -13.32 1.72 9.36
C GLY A 24 -13.87 1.67 7.93
N THR A 25 -13.27 2.41 7.00
CA THR A 25 -13.66 2.38 5.58
C THR A 25 -12.60 1.72 4.72
N ILE A 26 -13.01 1.12 3.61
CA ILE A 26 -12.08 0.63 2.58
C ILE A 26 -11.60 1.85 1.78
N VAL A 27 -10.32 2.17 1.92
CA VAL A 27 -9.69 3.28 1.19
C VAL A 27 -9.34 2.87 -0.24
N VAL A 28 -8.78 1.68 -0.39
CA VAL A 28 -8.43 1.09 -1.68
C VAL A 28 -8.30 -0.43 -1.56
N THR A 29 -8.54 -1.14 -2.65
CA THR A 29 -8.24 -2.57 -2.75
C THR A 29 -7.68 -2.92 -4.13
N GLY A 30 -6.74 -3.86 -4.19
CA GLY A 30 -6.07 -4.27 -5.42
C GLY A 30 -4.69 -4.86 -5.18
N THR A 31 -3.88 -4.96 -6.24
CA THR A 31 -2.48 -5.40 -6.13
C THR A 31 -1.62 -4.36 -5.39
N PRO A 32 -0.41 -4.72 -4.93
CA PRO A 32 0.54 -3.77 -4.34
C PRO A 32 0.78 -2.52 -5.18
N GLU A 33 0.91 -2.68 -6.50
CA GLU A 33 1.13 -1.57 -7.44
C GLU A 33 -0.09 -0.66 -7.54
N ALA A 34 -1.30 -1.22 -7.53
CA ALA A 34 -2.54 -0.43 -7.55
C ALA A 34 -2.70 0.38 -6.26
N VAL A 35 -2.47 -0.25 -5.10
CA VAL A 35 -2.50 0.43 -3.80
C VAL A 35 -1.44 1.53 -3.71
N ALA A 36 -0.23 1.30 -4.23
CA ALA A 36 0.85 2.29 -4.26
C ALA A 36 0.53 3.55 -5.11
N GLN A 37 -0.47 3.49 -5.99
CA GLN A 37 -0.93 4.64 -6.78
C GLN A 37 -2.06 5.43 -6.09
N ALA A 38 -2.68 4.86 -5.06
CA ALA A 38 -3.80 5.49 -4.36
C ALA A 38 -3.31 6.59 -3.41
N LYS A 39 -3.55 7.86 -3.79
CA LYS A 39 -3.13 9.03 -2.99
C LYS A 39 -3.79 9.12 -1.61
N ALA A 40 -4.97 8.52 -1.43
CA ALA A 40 -5.68 8.50 -0.16
C ALA A 40 -5.16 7.43 0.83
N SER A 41 -4.29 6.53 0.37
CA SER A 41 -3.78 5.42 1.16
C SER A 41 -2.44 5.77 1.81
N HIS A 42 -2.42 5.79 3.15
CA HIS A 42 -1.15 5.89 3.90
C HIS A 42 -0.24 4.71 3.59
N THR A 43 -0.78 3.50 3.51
CA THR A 43 -0.03 2.30 3.09
C THR A 43 0.59 2.49 1.71
N GLY A 44 -0.20 2.97 0.74
CA GLY A 44 0.22 3.22 -0.64
C GLY A 44 1.35 4.24 -0.73
N HIS A 45 1.30 5.31 0.06
CA HIS A 45 2.35 6.33 0.12
C HIS A 45 3.74 5.72 0.40
N TYR A 46 3.85 4.85 1.42
CA TYR A 46 5.11 4.20 1.77
C TYR A 46 5.44 3.02 0.86
N LEU A 47 4.44 2.23 0.46
CA LEU A 47 4.62 1.06 -0.40
C LEU A 47 5.25 1.43 -1.75
N LYS A 48 4.89 2.60 -2.29
CA LYS A 48 5.42 3.11 -3.56
C LYS A 48 6.94 3.19 -3.59
N ALA A 49 7.57 3.71 -2.54
CA ALA A 49 9.02 3.86 -2.49
C ALA A 49 9.75 2.51 -2.51
N ILE A 50 9.19 1.50 -1.81
CA ILE A 50 9.79 0.17 -1.72
C ILE A 50 9.68 -0.61 -3.04
N LEU A 51 8.54 -0.48 -3.74
CA LEU A 51 8.36 -1.12 -5.05
C LEU A 51 9.30 -0.51 -6.11
N GLN A 52 9.55 0.80 -6.06
CA GLN A 52 10.49 1.47 -6.97
C GLN A 52 11.95 1.03 -6.73
N ALA A 53 12.37 0.87 -5.47
CA ALA A 53 13.72 0.42 -5.13
C ALA A 53 14.05 -0.98 -5.71
N ARG A 54 13.07 -1.90 -5.79
CA ARG A 54 13.27 -3.22 -6.40
C ARG A 54 13.50 -3.15 -7.90
N ARG A 55 12.86 -2.20 -8.58
CA ARG A 55 12.94 -2.07 -10.05
C ARG A 55 14.36 -1.73 -10.51
N VAL A 56 15.04 -0.84 -9.78
CA VAL A 56 16.43 -0.44 -10.06
C VAL A 56 17.43 -1.57 -9.79
N ALA A 57 17.14 -2.49 -8.86
CA ALA A 57 18.03 -3.62 -8.57
C ALA A 57 17.89 -4.80 -9.55
N ALA A 58 16.81 -4.83 -10.34
CA ALA A 58 16.50 -5.89 -11.30
C ALA A 58 16.75 -5.46 -12.76
N GLU A 59 17.10 -4.20 -12.99
CA GLU A 59 17.58 -3.61 -14.25
C GLU A 59 19.11 -3.49 -14.21
#